data_AF-X4ZJT7-F1
#
_entry.id   AF-X4ZJT7-F1
#
_cell.length_a   1.000
_cell.length_b   1.000
_cell.length_c   1.000
_cell.angle_alpha   90.00
_cell.angle_beta   90.00
_cell.angle_gamma   90.00
#
_symmetry.space_group_name_H-M   'P 1'
#
loop_
_entity.id
_entity.type
_entity.pdbx_description
1 polymer ?
#
loop_
_entity_poly.entity_id
_entity_poly.type
_entity_poly.pdbx_seq_one_letter_code
_entity_poly.pdbx_strand_id
1 'polypeptide(L)'
;MSVDDYLDLYNYAKQIGDAQWQAELIQTLQQLKSMTEAEIREQKIKEMWIRFDDINAVLLELFEKLRNGGSDNQARAWRERVWELKLERISLAKKLQDKYIHARY
;
A
#
# COMPACT_ATOMS: atom_id res chain seq x y z
N MET A 1 -3.61 -1.71 -7.46
CA MET A 1 -4.77 -1.74 -8.38
C MET A 1 -4.41 -2.54 -9.62
N SER A 2 -5.40 -3.20 -10.21
CA SER A 2 -5.34 -3.87 -11.51
C SER A 2 -5.67 -2.89 -12.64
N VAL A 3 -5.38 -3.26 -13.90
CA VAL A 3 -5.84 -2.47 -15.07
C VAL A 3 -7.37 -2.43 -15.13
N ASP A 4 -8.04 -3.49 -14.69
CA ASP A 4 -9.50 -3.56 -14.62
C ASP A 4 -10.06 -2.53 -13.62
N ASP A 5 -9.41 -2.34 -12.46
CA ASP A 5 -9.82 -1.34 -11.47
C ASP A 5 -9.77 0.09 -12.08
N TYR A 6 -8.76 0.38 -12.92
CA TYR A 6 -8.64 1.67 -13.60
C TYR A 6 -9.66 1.84 -14.74
N LEU A 7 -10.04 0.75 -15.41
CA LEU A 7 -11.10 0.77 -16.43
C LEU A 7 -12.48 1.01 -15.78
N ASP A 8 -12.75 0.42 -14.62
CA ASP A 8 -13.97 0.66 -13.85
C ASP A 8 -14.07 2.13 -13.41
N LEU A 9 -12.98 2.69 -12.89
CA LEU A 9 -12.92 4.11 -12.51
C LEU A 9 -13.08 5.04 -13.72
N TYR A 10 -12.52 4.69 -14.88
CA TYR A 10 -12.69 5.47 -16.11
C TYR A 10 -14.14 5.46 -16.61
N ASN A 11 -14.80 4.31 -16.56
CA ASN A 11 -16.21 4.18 -16.90
C ASN A 11 -17.09 4.98 -15.93
N TYR A 12 -16.75 4.98 -14.65
CA TYR A 12 -17.45 5.77 -13.64
C TYR A 12 -17.24 7.28 -13.85
N ALA A 13 -16.02 7.74 -14.09
CA ALA A 13 -15.71 9.14 -14.42
C ALA A 13 -16.48 9.61 -15.67
N LYS A 14 -16.63 8.72 -16.67
CA LYS A 14 -17.46 8.95 -17.85
C LYS A 14 -18.93 9.13 -17.52
N GLN A 15 -19.45 8.30 -16.62
CA GLN A 15 -20.85 8.32 -16.25
C GLN A 15 -21.24 9.61 -15.52
N ILE A 16 -20.33 10.17 -14.71
CA ILE A 16 -20.56 11.42 -13.97
C ILE A 16 -20.15 12.67 -14.77
N GLY A 17 -19.58 12.51 -15.96
CA GLY A 17 -19.18 13.63 -16.83
C GLY A 17 -17.91 14.36 -16.41
N ASP A 18 -17.08 13.76 -15.56
CA ASP A 18 -15.83 14.37 -15.09
C ASP A 18 -14.70 14.17 -16.11
N ALA A 19 -14.63 15.11 -17.06
CA ALA A 19 -13.65 15.08 -18.15
C ALA A 19 -12.20 15.28 -17.67
N GLN A 20 -11.99 15.99 -16.55
CA GLN A 20 -10.65 16.17 -15.99
C GLN A 20 -10.16 14.86 -15.39
N TRP A 21 -11.00 14.21 -14.58
CA TRP A 21 -10.67 12.94 -13.98
C TRP A 21 -10.48 11.83 -15.02
N GLN A 22 -11.27 11.84 -16.10
CA GLN A 22 -11.04 10.96 -17.25
C GLN A 22 -9.66 11.14 -17.89
N ALA A 23 -9.22 12.38 -18.09
CA ALA A 23 -7.93 12.68 -18.72
C ALA A 23 -6.76 12.17 -17.86
N GLU A 24 -6.85 12.34 -16.54
CA GLU A 24 -5.88 11.82 -15.57
C GLU A 24 -5.81 10.29 -15.59
N LEU A 25 -6.97 9.62 -15.67
CA LEU A 25 -7.06 8.15 -15.77
C LEU A 25 -6.48 7.64 -17.10
N ILE A 26 -6.73 8.31 -18.22
CA ILE A 26 -6.13 7.97 -19.52
C ILE A 26 -4.61 8.11 -19.46
N GLN A 27 -4.10 9.19 -18.87
CA GLN A 27 -2.65 9.42 -18.77
C GLN A 27 -1.98 8.34 -17.91
N THR A 28 -2.61 7.97 -16.80
CA THR A 28 -2.17 6.88 -15.93
C THR A 28 -2.19 5.53 -16.66
N LEU A 29 -3.26 5.24 -17.41
CA LEU A 29 -3.38 4.03 -18.24
C LEU A 29 -2.33 3.98 -19.35
N GLN A 30 -2.01 5.12 -19.98
CA GLN A 30 -0.96 5.22 -21.00
C GLN A 30 0.43 4.98 -20.40
N GLN A 31 0.71 5.54 -19.22
CA GLN A 31 1.94 5.27 -18.48
C GLN A 31 2.06 3.79 -18.14
N LEU A 32 1.01 3.18 -17.60
CA LEU A 32 0.93 1.73 -17.34
C LEU A 32 1.15 0.89 -18.60
N LYS A 33 0.64 1.33 -19.74
CA LYS A 33 0.81 0.66 -21.04
C LYS A 33 2.24 0.78 -21.60
N SER A 34 2.94 1.86 -21.23
CA SER A 34 4.34 2.10 -21.62
C SER A 34 5.36 1.43 -20.70
N MET A 35 4.95 1.08 -19.47
CA MET A 35 5.80 0.32 -18.56
C MET A 35 5.85 -1.15 -18.99
N THR A 36 7.06 -1.67 -19.10
CA THR A 36 7.30 -3.10 -19.22
C THR A 36 6.77 -3.80 -17.97
N GLU A 37 6.39 -5.08 -18.09
CA GLU A 37 5.96 -5.85 -16.92
C GLU A 37 7.04 -5.89 -15.81
N ALA A 38 8.31 -5.77 -16.19
CA ALA A 38 9.43 -5.68 -15.25
C ALA A 38 9.34 -4.39 -14.41
N GLU A 39 9.06 -3.25 -15.03
CA GLU A 39 8.89 -1.96 -14.34
C GLU A 39 7.64 -1.96 -13.46
N ILE A 40 6.52 -2.57 -13.92
CA ILE A 40 5.30 -2.73 -13.11
C ILE A 40 5.59 -3.60 -11.87
N ARG A 41 6.37 -4.68 -12.05
CA ARG A 41 6.79 -5.55 -10.94
C ARG A 41 7.69 -4.80 -9.96
N GLU A 42 8.65 -4.03 -10.45
CA GLU A 42 9.56 -3.24 -9.63
C GLU A 42 8.80 -2.17 -8.84
N GLN A 43 7.86 -1.47 -9.47
CA GLN A 43 7.03 -0.46 -8.81
C GLN A 43 6.19 -1.08 -7.68
N LYS A 44 5.57 -2.25 -7.91
CA LYS A 44 4.84 -2.97 -6.86
C LYS A 44 5.74 -3.40 -5.70
N ILE A 45 7.00 -3.74 -5.96
CA ILE A 45 7.97 -4.06 -4.89
C ILE A 45 8.33 -2.80 -4.10
N LYS A 46 8.56 -1.66 -4.77
CA LYS A 46 8.81 -0.36 -4.12
C LYS A 46 7.65 0.06 -3.23
N GLU A 47 6.42 -0.04 -3.72
CA GLU A 47 5.21 0.25 -2.92
C GLU A 47 5.10 -0.63 -1.67
N MET A 48 5.46 -1.91 -1.78
CA MET A 48 5.49 -2.82 -0.64
C MET A 48 6.56 -2.42 0.39
N TRP A 49 7.73 -1.95 -0.05
CA TRP A 49 8.75 -1.43 0.86
C TRP A 49 8.33 -0.15 1.57
N ILE A 50 7.75 0.81 0.85
CA ILE A 50 7.23 2.05 1.44
C ILE A 50 6.22 1.74 2.55
N ARG A 51 5.25 0.86 2.26
CA ARG A 51 4.26 0.46 3.26
C ARG A 51 4.89 -0.26 4.46
N PHE A 52 5.96 -1.03 4.24
CA PHE A 52 6.68 -1.70 5.32
C PHE A 52 7.35 -0.69 6.25
N ASP A 53 7.96 0.35 5.68
CA ASP A 53 8.61 1.42 6.44
C ASP A 53 7.59 2.28 7.20
N ASP A 54 6.45 2.61 6.58
CA ASP A 54 5.34 3.32 7.22
C ASP A 54 4.83 2.55 8.45
N ILE A 55 4.61 1.24 8.32
CA ILE A 55 4.19 0.39 9.45
C ILE A 55 5.23 0.42 10.58
N ASN A 56 6.52 0.40 10.26
CA ASN A 56 7.59 0.47 11.26
C ASN A 56 7.62 1.80 11.99
N ALA A 57 7.44 2.92 11.27
CA ALA A 57 7.38 4.25 11.85
C ALA A 57 6.21 4.35 12.85
N VAL A 58 5.02 3.91 12.44
CA VAL A 58 3.82 3.92 13.30
C VAL A 58 4.01 3.00 14.53
N LEU A 59 4.62 1.83 14.35
CA LEU A 59 4.95 0.94 15.47
C LEU A 59 5.87 1.62 16.47
N LEU A 60 6.91 2.32 16.00
CA LEU A 60 7.85 3.05 16.86
C LEU A 60 7.11 4.12 17.68
N GLU A 61 6.25 4.91 17.04
CA GLU A 61 5.42 5.91 17.74
C GLU A 61 4.49 5.28 18.79
N LEU A 62 3.88 4.14 18.48
CA LEU A 62 2.99 3.45 19.43
C LEU A 62 3.77 2.87 20.61
N PHE A 63 4.99 2.40 20.41
CA PHE A 63 5.85 1.97 21.51
C PHE A 63 6.25 3.14 22.40
N GLU A 64 6.59 4.29 21.83
CA GLU A 64 6.87 5.51 22.59
C GLU A 64 5.64 5.97 23.38
N LYS A 65 4.44 5.95 22.79
CA LYS A 65 3.18 6.24 23.49
C LYS A 65 2.93 5.27 24.65
N LEU A 66 3.16 3.97 24.44
CA LEU A 66 3.04 2.95 25.50
C LEU A 66 4.05 3.16 26.63
N ARG A 67 5.26 3.62 26.32
CA ARG A 67 6.33 3.87 27.29
C ARG A 67 6.09 5.14 28.10
N ASN A 68 5.63 6.21 27.45
CA ASN A 68 5.36 7.50 28.08
C ASN A 68 4.04 7.52 28.87
N GLY A 69 3.26 6.45 28.77
CA GLY A 69 2.04 6.25 29.51
C GLY A 69 0.82 6.91 28.84
N GLY A 70 -0.35 6.45 29.25
CA GLY A 70 -1.65 6.94 28.84
C GLY A 70 -2.70 6.35 29.78
N SER A 71 -3.95 6.76 29.64
CA SER A 71 -5.04 6.08 30.36
C SER A 71 -5.09 4.58 30.00
N ASP A 72 -5.62 3.75 30.89
CA ASP A 72 -5.76 2.30 30.65
C ASP A 72 -6.54 1.97 29.36
N ASN A 73 -7.47 2.83 28.96
CA ASN A 73 -8.20 2.68 27.70
C ASN A 73 -7.32 3.00 26.48
N GLN A 74 -6.51 4.05 26.54
CA GLN A 74 -5.56 4.39 25.48
C GLN A 74 -4.46 3.33 25.34
N ALA A 75 -3.92 2.86 26.47
CA ALA A 75 -2.91 1.80 26.47
C ALA A 75 -3.45 0.50 25.87
N ARG A 76 -4.71 0.14 26.15
CA ARG A 76 -5.37 -1.01 25.50
C ARG A 76 -5.51 -0.83 24.00
N ALA A 77 -6.04 0.31 23.55
CA ALA A 77 -6.19 0.62 22.13
C ALA A 77 -4.85 0.62 21.37
N TRP A 78 -3.79 1.16 21.98
CA TRP A 78 -2.46 1.14 21.38
C TRP A 78 -1.88 -0.27 21.27
N ARG A 79 -2.08 -1.14 22.27
CA ARG A 79 -1.63 -2.55 22.20
C ARG A 79 -2.35 -3.31 21.10
N GLU A 80 -3.66 -3.11 20.96
CA GLU A 80 -4.45 -3.70 19.87
C GLU A 80 -3.93 -3.24 18.51
N ARG A 81 -3.69 -1.93 18.36
CA ARG A 81 -3.14 -1.39 17.11
C ARG A 81 -1.74 -1.93 16.80
N VAL A 82 -0.87 -2.08 17.81
CA VAL A 82 0.45 -2.71 17.65
C VAL A 82 0.32 -4.15 17.16
N TRP A 83 -0.66 -4.91 17.66
CA TRP A 83 -0.89 -6.28 17.23
C TRP A 83 -1.29 -6.35 15.74
N GLU A 84 -2.26 -5.55 15.33
CA GLU A 84 -2.70 -5.46 13.93
C GLU A 84 -1.54 -5.11 12.99
N LEU A 85 -0.77 -4.09 13.34
CA LEU A 85 0.37 -3.63 12.54
C LEU A 85 1.48 -4.68 12.47
N LYS A 86 1.73 -5.45 13.53
CA LYS A 86 2.66 -6.58 13.49
C LYS A 86 2.21 -7.66 12.53
N LEU A 87 0.91 -8.01 12.53
CA LEU A 87 0.37 -8.99 11.58
C LEU A 87 0.49 -8.50 10.13
N GLU A 88 0.16 -7.23 9.88
CA GLU A 88 0.30 -6.61 8.58
C GLU A 88 1.75 -6.63 8.08
N ARG A 89 2.69 -6.24 8.95
CA ARG A 89 4.13 -6.26 8.67
C ARG A 89 4.62 -7.66 8.31
N ILE A 90 4.18 -8.70 9.04
CA ILE A 90 4.55 -10.10 8.76
C ILE A 90 3.99 -10.54 7.41
N SER A 91 2.73 -10.21 7.10
CA SER A 91 2.12 -10.52 5.81
C SER A 91 2.88 -9.87 4.66
N LEU A 92 3.27 -8.60 4.84
CA LEU A 92 4.01 -7.83 3.84
C LEU A 92 5.44 -8.36 3.64
N ALA A 93 6.13 -8.73 4.72
CA ALA A 93 7.45 -9.35 4.67
C ALA A 93 7.43 -10.67 3.89
N LYS A 94 6.43 -11.53 4.12
CA LYS A 94 6.25 -12.78 3.36
C LYS A 94 6.05 -12.51 1.87
N LYS A 95 5.19 -11.55 1.51
CA LYS A 95 4.96 -11.16 0.10
C LYS A 95 6.23 -10.62 -0.57
N LEU A 96 7.03 -9.84 0.15
CA LEU A 96 8.32 -9.34 -0.33
C LEU A 96 9.31 -10.49 -0.54
N GLN A 97 9.40 -11.42 0.41
CA GLN A 97 10.28 -12.59 0.31
C GLN A 97 9.90 -13.49 -0.88
N ASP A 98 8.62 -13.81 -1.05
CA ASP A 98 8.13 -14.63 -2.15
C ASP A 98 8.48 -14.02 -3.50
N LYS A 99 8.27 -12.70 -3.66
CA LYS A 99 8.63 -11.96 -4.88
C LYS A 99 10.13 -11.96 -5.15
N TYR A 100 10.98 -11.85 -4.13
CA TYR A 100 12.43 -11.93 -4.28
C TYR A 100 12.91 -13.33 -4.70
N ILE A 101 12.29 -14.39 -4.18
CA ILE A 101 12.61 -15.78 -4.56
C ILE A 101 12.23 -16.04 -6.03
N HIS A 102 11.09 -15.53 -6.48
CA HIS A 102 10.58 -15.74 -7.84
C HIS A 102 11.23 -14.82 -8.89
N ALA A 103 11.96 -13.78 -8.47
CA ALA A 103 12.74 -12.94 -9.38
C ALA A 103 14.14 -13.50 -9.69
N ARG A 104 14.53 -14.60 -9.05
CA ARG A 104 15.88 -15.20 -9.14
C ARG A 104 15.93 -16.49 -9.98
N TYR A 105 14.81 -16.90 -10.56
CA TYR A 105 14.63 -18.03 -11.47
C TYR A 105 13.99 -17.56 -12.77
#